data_AF-A0A412ITS2-F1
#
_entry.id   AF-A0A412ITS2-F1
#
_cell.length_a   1.000
_cell.length_b   1.000
_cell.length_c   1.000
_cell.angle_alpha   90.00
_cell.angle_beta   90.00
_cell.angle_gamma   90.00
#
_symmetry.space_group_name_H-M   'P 1'
#
loop_
_entity.id
_entity.type
_entity.pdbx_description
1 polymer ?
#
loop_
_entity_poly.entity_id
_entity_poly.type
_entity_poly.pdbx_seq_one_letter_code
_entity_poly.pdbx_strand_id
1 'polypeptide(L)'
;MREILFKAKRESNRKWVEGYYYKENFLTGKSVQHFIRGKDDTDYVVCGETVSQYTGFQDRSDNPIFENDILSVETTSDNGVEKREYIVYFGKSGQWYTVSNDADRDNVLLSTLLHKRAIFLKVTGNTFDEAEKMAHEWLMNFSDKHKLYSAK
;
A
#
# COMPACT_ATOMS: atom_id res chain seq x y z
N MET A 1 7.35 13.66 18.24
CA MET A 1 7.38 12.17 18.28
C MET A 1 6.40 11.69 17.21
N ARG A 2 6.82 10.81 16.30
CA ARG A 2 5.95 10.24 15.26
C ARG A 2 5.24 9.00 15.84
N GLU A 3 3.95 8.83 15.51
CA GLU A 3 3.22 7.61 15.86
C GLU A 3 3.83 6.40 15.15
N ILE A 4 4.05 5.32 15.92
CA ILE A 4 4.50 4.04 15.38
C ILE A 4 3.28 3.17 15.18
N LEU A 5 2.81 3.11 13.93
CA LEU A 5 1.64 2.36 13.51
C LEU A 5 1.97 1.60 12.22
N PHE A 6 1.42 0.39 12.08
CA PHE A 6 1.57 -0.45 10.91
C PHE A 6 0.21 -0.97 10.46
N LYS A 7 0.12 -1.34 9.18
CA LYS A 7 -0.99 -2.14 8.66
C LYS A 7 -0.45 -3.32 7.87
N ALA A 8 -1.19 -4.43 7.88
CA ALA A 8 -0.87 -5.62 7.08
C ALA A 8 -2.15 -6.41 6.75
N LYS A 9 -2.10 -7.23 5.70
CA LYS A 9 -3.16 -8.16 5.33
C LYS A 9 -3.12 -9.38 6.24
N ARG A 10 -4.24 -9.72 6.86
CA ARG A 10 -4.42 -10.97 7.62
C ARG A 10 -4.27 -12.19 6.71
N GLU A 11 -3.59 -13.22 7.19
CA GLU A 11 -3.48 -14.49 6.43
C GLU A 11 -4.85 -15.16 6.26
N SER A 12 -5.67 -15.14 7.32
CA SER A 12 -6.97 -15.81 7.36
C SER A 12 -8.01 -15.33 6.34
N ASN A 13 -8.02 -14.03 6.01
CA ASN A 13 -9.10 -13.46 5.19
C ASN A 13 -8.68 -12.31 4.28
N ARG A 14 -7.38 -12.00 4.18
CA ARG A 14 -6.83 -10.93 3.34
C ARG A 14 -7.45 -9.55 3.60
N LYS A 15 -8.04 -9.32 4.79
CA LYS A 15 -8.45 -7.98 5.23
C LYS A 15 -7.29 -7.27 5.90
N TRP A 16 -7.23 -5.96 5.73
CA TRP A 16 -6.28 -5.11 6.45
C TRP A 16 -6.58 -5.10 7.95
N VAL A 17 -5.52 -5.11 8.75
CA VAL A 17 -5.56 -4.83 10.18
C VAL A 17 -4.45 -3.84 10.51
N GLU A 18 -4.72 -2.94 11.46
CA GLU A 18 -3.80 -1.90 11.90
C GLU A 18 -3.39 -2.11 13.36
N GLY A 19 -2.15 -1.77 13.69
CA GLY A 19 -1.66 -1.84 15.06
C GLY A 19 -0.14 -1.95 15.16
N TYR A 20 0.33 -2.56 16.24
CA TYR A 20 1.75 -2.75 16.50
C TYR A 20 2.27 -4.00 15.81
N TYR A 21 3.24 -3.82 14.91
CA TYR A 21 3.88 -4.92 14.22
C TYR A 21 5.00 -5.54 15.05
N TYR A 22 5.02 -6.86 15.12
CA TYR A 22 6.14 -7.62 15.65
C TYR A 22 6.27 -8.97 14.93
N LYS A 23 7.44 -9.59 15.07
CA LYS A 23 7.74 -10.92 14.53
C LYS A 23 8.18 -11.83 15.66
N GLU A 24 7.76 -13.08 15.60
CA GLU A 24 8.13 -14.10 16.57
C GLU A 24 8.75 -15.32 15.86
N ASN A 25 9.83 -15.83 16.44
CA ASN A 25 10.49 -17.06 15.99
C ASN A 25 10.04 -18.19 16.89
N PHE A 26 9.22 -19.11 16.37
CA PHE A 26 8.88 -20.31 17.12
C PHE A 26 10.08 -21.26 17.10
N LEU A 27 10.54 -21.67 18.29
CA LEU A 27 11.73 -22.52 18.54
C LEU A 27 11.69 -23.91 17.86
N THR A 28 10.65 -24.22 17.10
CA THR A 28 10.41 -25.51 16.43
C THR A 28 10.90 -25.57 14.98
N GLY A 29 11.80 -24.67 14.56
CA GLY A 29 12.41 -24.71 13.22
C GLY A 29 11.47 -24.35 12.05
N LYS A 30 10.32 -23.73 12.33
CA LYS A 30 9.40 -23.21 11.32
C LYS A 30 9.52 -21.69 11.22
N SER A 31 9.24 -21.20 10.02
CA SER A 31 9.28 -19.80 9.55
C SER A 31 8.92 -18.74 10.60
N VAL A 32 9.62 -17.61 10.52
CA VAL A 32 9.28 -16.36 11.22
C VAL A 32 7.80 -16.07 11.01
N GLN A 33 7.02 -15.92 12.09
CA GLN A 33 5.62 -15.51 11.99
C GLN A 33 5.50 -14.01 12.23
N HIS A 34 4.65 -13.37 11.43
CA HIS A 34 4.39 -11.94 11.47
C HIS A 34 3.04 -11.66 12.13
N PHE A 35 3.02 -10.68 13.04
CA PHE A 35 1.83 -10.31 13.79
C PHE A 35 1.57 -8.79 13.74
N ILE A 36 0.30 -8.43 13.79
CA ILE A 36 -0.17 -7.09 14.17
C ILE A 36 -0.99 -7.25 15.44
N ARG A 37 -0.58 -6.59 16.53
CA ARG A 37 -1.43 -6.41 17.71
C ARG A 37 -2.39 -5.26 17.46
N GLY A 38 -3.67 -5.57 17.31
CA GLY A 38 -4.73 -4.60 17.06
C GLY A 38 -5.00 -3.69 18.26
N LYS A 39 -5.84 -2.66 18.06
CA LYS A 39 -6.30 -1.76 19.13
C LYS A 39 -7.17 -2.46 20.19
N ASP A 40 -7.66 -3.65 19.87
CA ASP A 40 -8.43 -4.56 20.71
C ASP A 40 -7.53 -5.55 21.47
N ASP A 41 -6.21 -5.32 21.50
CA ASP A 41 -5.19 -6.20 22.09
C ASP A 41 -5.16 -7.62 21.51
N THR A 42 -5.80 -7.85 20.36
CA THR A 42 -5.78 -9.14 19.67
C THR A 42 -4.58 -9.23 18.74
N ASP A 43 -3.85 -10.34 18.82
CA ASP A 43 -2.75 -10.65 17.91
C ASP A 43 -3.27 -11.29 16.63
N TYR A 44 -3.14 -10.57 15.52
CA TYR A 44 -3.53 -11.04 14.20
C TYR A 44 -2.32 -11.58 13.46
N VAL A 45 -2.41 -12.82 12.99
CA VAL A 45 -1.44 -13.40 12.06
C VAL A 45 -1.59 -12.72 10.69
N VAL A 46 -0.49 -12.13 10.20
CA VAL A 46 -0.48 -11.32 8.97
C VAL A 46 0.57 -11.79 7.98
N CYS A 47 0.34 -11.49 6.71
CA CYS A 47 1.30 -11.71 5.65
C CYS A 47 2.44 -10.68 5.76
N GLY A 48 3.63 -11.14 6.11
CA GLY A 48 4.81 -10.30 6.34
C GLY A 48 5.18 -9.39 5.15
N GLU A 49 4.91 -9.83 3.92
CA GLU A 49 5.16 -9.06 2.69
C GLU A 49 4.28 -7.81 2.58
N THR A 50 3.11 -7.82 3.21
CA THR A 50 2.13 -6.71 3.13
C THR A 50 2.29 -5.68 4.23
N VAL A 51 3.26 -5.87 5.14
CA VAL A 51 3.51 -4.96 6.26
C VAL A 51 3.90 -3.60 5.71
N SER A 52 3.10 -2.60 6.04
CA SER A 52 3.27 -1.22 5.58
C SER A 52 3.28 -0.29 6.78
N GLN A 53 4.30 0.56 6.89
CA GLN A 53 4.43 1.47 8.01
C GLN A 53 3.68 2.79 7.76
N TYR A 54 3.01 3.30 8.79
CA TYR A 54 2.38 4.62 8.75
C TYR A 54 3.44 5.71 8.59
N THR A 55 3.29 6.61 7.62
CA THR A 55 4.31 7.62 7.31
C THR A 55 4.42 8.72 8.36
N GLY A 56 3.37 8.94 9.16
CA GLY A 56 3.21 10.13 10.00
C GLY A 56 2.49 11.29 9.30
N PHE A 57 2.08 11.10 8.04
CA PHE A 57 1.33 12.09 7.26
C PHE A 57 -0.10 11.60 6.96
N GLN A 58 -1.00 12.55 6.73
CA GLN A 58 -2.36 12.30 6.26
C GLN A 58 -2.58 12.96 4.91
N ASP A 59 -3.51 12.43 4.13
CA ASP A 59 -3.98 13.08 2.92
C ASP A 59 -4.90 14.28 3.23
N ARG A 60 -5.49 14.91 2.21
CA ARG A 60 -6.37 16.08 2.40
C ARG A 60 -7.73 15.75 3.03
N SER A 61 -8.05 14.47 3.17
CA SER A 61 -9.29 13.97 3.80
C SER A 61 -8.99 13.31 5.15
N ASP A 62 -7.86 13.65 5.77
CA ASP A 62 -7.38 13.12 7.05
C ASP A 62 -7.14 11.60 7.07
N ASN A 63 -7.06 10.94 5.91
CA ASN A 63 -6.73 9.53 5.84
C ASN A 63 -5.23 9.34 6.09
N PRO A 64 -4.82 8.41 6.98
CA PRO A 64 -3.42 8.10 7.20
C PRO A 64 -2.78 7.53 5.93
N ILE A 65 -1.59 8.04 5.59
CA ILE A 65 -0.80 7.55 4.47
C ILE A 65 0.20 6.52 4.99
N PHE A 66 0.18 5.32 4.42
CA PHE A 66 1.13 4.24 4.70
C PHE A 66 2.08 4.02 3.53
N GLU A 67 3.16 3.31 3.79
CA GLU A 67 3.96 2.66 2.75
C GLU A 67 3.07 1.84 1.80
N ASN A 68 3.44 1.77 0.52
CA ASN A 68 2.70 1.09 -0.54
C ASN A 68 1.32 1.69 -0.89
N ASP A 69 0.90 2.78 -0.25
CA ASP A 69 -0.31 3.49 -0.67
C ASP A 69 -0.11 4.18 -2.01
N ILE A 70 -1.18 4.18 -2.80
CA ILE A 70 -1.30 4.88 -4.07
C ILE A 70 -2.00 6.20 -3.79
N LEU A 71 -1.29 7.29 -4.06
CA LEU A 71 -1.78 8.65 -3.93
C LEU A 71 -2.21 9.15 -5.30
N SER A 72 -3.46 9.58 -5.40
CA SER A 72 -3.92 10.37 -6.53
C SER A 72 -3.70 11.85 -6.25
N VAL A 73 -3.06 12.51 -7.20
CA VAL A 73 -2.63 13.91 -7.14
C VAL A 73 -3.22 14.63 -8.34
N GLU A 74 -4.02 15.66 -8.09
CA GLU A 74 -4.52 16.54 -9.13
C GLU A 74 -3.79 17.87 -9.06
N THR A 75 -3.23 18.29 -10.19
CA THR A 75 -2.53 19.56 -10.35
C THR A 75 -3.22 20.40 -11.41
N THR A 76 -3.54 21.63 -11.07
CA THR A 76 -4.05 22.62 -12.03
C THR A 76 -2.87 23.26 -12.76
N SER A 77 -2.96 23.30 -14.08
CA SER A 77 -2.03 24.01 -14.96
C SER A 77 -2.82 24.87 -15.95
N ASP A 78 -2.14 25.73 -16.70
CA ASP A 78 -2.75 26.52 -17.78
C ASP A 78 -3.44 25.62 -18.84
N ASN A 79 -3.01 24.35 -18.93
CA ASN A 79 -3.56 23.34 -19.85
C ASN A 79 -4.71 22.51 -19.24
N GLY A 80 -5.19 22.86 -18.04
CA GLY A 80 -6.26 22.16 -17.34
C GLY A 80 -5.80 21.34 -16.14
N VAL A 81 -6.67 20.44 -15.69
CA VAL A 81 -6.41 19.55 -14.54
C VAL A 81 -5.70 18.29 -15.02
N GLU A 82 -4.50 18.06 -14.49
CA GLU A 82 -3.76 16.82 -14.69
C GLU A 82 -3.87 15.96 -13.44
N LYS A 83 -4.24 14.68 -13.61
CA LYS A 83 -4.29 13.69 -12.54
C LYS A 83 -3.14 12.71 -12.68
N ARG A 84 -2.41 12.47 -11.59
CA ARG A 84 -1.27 11.55 -11.54
C ARG A 84 -1.41 10.62 -10.34
N GLU A 85 -0.78 9.46 -10.45
CA GLU A 85 -0.65 8.49 -9.37
C GLU A 85 0.80 8.37 -8.91
N TYR A 86 0.95 8.19 -7.61
CA TYR A 86 2.22 8.01 -6.95
C TYR A 86 2.16 6.88 -5.93
N ILE A 87 3.21 6.07 -5.85
CA ILE A 87 3.37 5.03 -4.82
C ILE A 87 4.30 5.55 -3.73
N VAL A 88 3.89 5.37 -2.47
CA VAL A 88 4.67 5.76 -1.29
C VAL A 88 5.66 4.67 -0.91
N TYR A 89 6.92 5.04 -0.66
CA TYR A 89 7.94 4.10 -0.19
C TYR A 89 8.98 4.77 0.72
N PHE A 90 9.67 3.98 1.53
CA PHE A 90 10.76 4.47 2.38
C PHE A 90 12.11 4.39 1.65
N GLY A 91 12.74 5.55 1.42
CA GLY A 91 14.01 5.64 0.72
C GLY A 91 15.22 5.33 1.61
N LYS A 92 16.33 4.91 1.00
CA LYS A 92 17.61 4.62 1.68
C LYS A 92 18.20 5.82 2.45
N SER A 93 17.80 7.05 2.08
CA SER A 93 18.15 8.28 2.79
C SER A 93 17.39 8.47 4.12
N GLY A 94 16.48 7.56 4.48
CA GLY A 94 15.70 7.64 5.71
C GLY A 94 14.48 8.55 5.61
N GLN A 95 13.97 8.80 4.39
CA GLN A 95 12.84 9.69 4.14
C GLN A 95 11.73 8.97 3.36
N TRP A 96 10.51 9.48 3.49
CA TRP A 96 9.36 9.04 2.70
C TRP A 96 9.38 9.71 1.32
N TYR A 97 9.33 8.89 0.28
CA TYR A 97 9.26 9.31 -1.10
C TYR A 97 7.99 8.82 -1.77
N THR A 98 7.71 9.43 -2.91
CA THR A 98 6.67 9.09 -3.84
C THR A 98 7.29 8.88 -5.21
N VAL A 99 7.02 7.74 -5.83
CA VAL A 99 7.42 7.43 -7.21
C VAL A 99 6.20 7.44 -8.11
N SER A 100 6.30 8.04 -9.30
CA SER A 100 5.21 7.98 -10.29
C SER A 100 5.41 6.77 -11.21
N ASN A 101 4.33 6.26 -11.78
CA ASN A 101 4.40 5.25 -12.84
C ASN A 101 4.97 5.81 -14.16
N ASP A 102 5.12 7.13 -14.26
CA ASP A 102 5.71 7.82 -15.40
C ASP A 102 7.25 7.72 -15.32
N ALA A 103 7.84 6.90 -16.22
CA ALA A 103 9.26 6.53 -16.20
C ALA A 103 10.23 7.73 -16.32
N ASP A 104 9.73 8.88 -16.78
CA ASP A 104 10.52 10.08 -17.05
C ASP A 104 10.64 11.02 -15.83
N ARG A 105 10.12 10.65 -14.64
CA ARG A 105 10.20 11.54 -13.45
C ARG A 105 10.88 10.92 -12.24
N ASP A 106 11.71 11.75 -11.62
CA ASP A 106 12.39 11.47 -10.36
C ASP A 106 11.41 11.27 -9.20
N ASN A 107 11.87 10.49 -8.21
CA ASN A 107 11.22 10.34 -6.92
C ASN A 107 11.10 11.69 -6.22
N VAL A 108 9.91 12.01 -5.72
CA VAL A 108 9.63 13.24 -4.99
C VAL A 108 9.48 12.93 -3.50
N LEU A 109 9.94 13.81 -2.61
CA LEU A 109 9.66 13.66 -1.19
C LEU A 109 8.15 13.77 -0.92
N LEU A 110 7.60 12.85 -0.13
CA LEU A 110 6.18 12.85 0.24
C LEU A 110 5.77 14.19 0.88
N SER A 111 6.62 14.74 1.74
CA SER A 111 6.39 16.05 2.37
C SER A 111 6.27 17.17 1.35
N THR A 112 7.11 17.19 0.31
CA THR A 112 7.04 18.20 -0.76
C THR A 112 5.72 18.12 -1.51
N LEU A 113 5.23 16.90 -1.77
CA LEU A 113 3.95 16.67 -2.44
C LEU A 113 2.78 17.21 -1.59
N LEU A 114 2.81 16.99 -0.27
CA LEU A 114 1.79 17.44 0.69
C LEU A 114 1.78 18.96 0.93
N HIS A 115 2.92 19.64 0.81
CA HIS A 115 3.00 21.10 1.03
C HIS A 115 2.50 21.95 -0.14
N LYS A 116 2.36 21.39 -1.34
CA LYS A 116 1.86 22.15 -2.49
C LYS A 116 0.39 22.53 -2.28
N ARG A 117 0.16 23.82 -2.05
CA ARG A 117 -1.13 24.43 -1.63
C ARG A 117 -2.27 24.36 -2.66
N ALA A 118 -2.01 23.92 -3.89
CA ALA A 118 -3.00 23.86 -4.98
C ALA A 118 -3.37 22.41 -5.40
N ILE A 119 -3.05 21.42 -4.58
CA ILE A 119 -3.11 20.00 -4.96
C ILE A 119 -4.18 19.27 -4.15
N PHE A 120 -5.18 18.72 -4.85
CA PHE A 120 -5.98 17.62 -4.31
C PHE A 120 -5.08 16.39 -4.24
N LEU A 121 -4.84 15.88 -3.03
CA LEU A 121 -4.09 14.66 -2.79
C LEU A 121 -4.95 13.74 -1.93
N LYS A 122 -5.17 12.52 -2.42
CA LYS A 122 -6.00 11.52 -1.77
C LYS A 122 -5.38 10.13 -1.90
N VAL A 123 -5.46 9.33 -0.84
CA VAL A 123 -5.19 7.89 -0.94
C VAL A 123 -6.31 7.22 -1.75
N THR A 124 -5.96 6.56 -2.86
CA THR A 124 -6.93 5.90 -3.75
C THR A 124 -6.80 4.38 -3.79
N GLY A 125 -5.70 3.84 -3.27
CA GLY A 125 -5.48 2.40 -3.24
C GLY A 125 -4.18 2.04 -2.55
N ASN A 126 -3.79 0.78 -2.68
CA ASN A 126 -2.54 0.24 -2.19
C ASN A 126 -2.03 -0.82 -3.18
N THR A 127 -0.71 -0.91 -3.38
CA THR A 127 -0.13 -1.80 -4.40
C THR A 127 -0.47 -3.28 -4.18
N PHE A 128 -0.66 -3.72 -2.93
CA PHE A 128 -1.05 -5.10 -2.65
C PHE A 128 -2.51 -5.39 -3.06
N ASP A 129 -3.42 -4.44 -2.85
CA ASP A 129 -4.81 -4.58 -3.29
C ASP A 129 -4.92 -4.61 -4.82
N GLU A 130 -4.14 -3.78 -5.52
CA GLU A 130 -4.09 -3.79 -6.99
C GLU A 130 -3.45 -5.06 -7.54
N ALA A 131 -2.38 -5.57 -6.91
CA ALA A 131 -1.78 -6.85 -7.28
C ALA A 131 -2.76 -8.02 -7.11
N GLU A 132 -3.53 -8.05 -6.02
CA GLU A 132 -4.57 -9.06 -5.78
C GLU A 132 -5.66 -9.01 -6.86
N LYS A 133 -6.12 -7.81 -7.24
CA LYS A 133 -7.11 -7.63 -8.32
C LYS A 133 -6.58 -8.13 -9.66
N MET A 134 -5.37 -7.72 -10.06
CA MET A 134 -4.76 -8.13 -11.32
C MET A 134 -4.56 -9.66 -11.39
N ALA A 135 -4.13 -10.28 -10.30
CA ALA A 135 -3.98 -11.74 -10.23
C ALA A 135 -5.34 -12.45 -10.37
N HIS A 136 -6.39 -11.93 -9.74
CA HIS A 136 -7.74 -12.46 -9.85
C HIS A 136 -8.28 -12.37 -11.28
N GLU A 137 -8.17 -11.20 -11.92
CA GLU A 137 -8.60 -10.99 -13.31
C GLU A 137 -7.84 -11.90 -14.29
N TRP A 138 -6.54 -12.07 -14.09
CA TRP A 138 -5.73 -12.98 -14.90
C TRP A 138 -6.21 -14.43 -14.78
N LEU A 139 -6.47 -14.90 -13.55
CA LEU A 139 -6.98 -16.26 -13.32
C LEU A 139 -8.35 -16.51 -13.96
N MET A 140 -9.26 -15.54 -13.89
CA MET A 140 -10.57 -15.64 -14.53
C MET A 140 -10.45 -15.73 -16.05
N ASN A 141 -9.67 -14.84 -16.66
CA ASN A 141 -9.40 -14.84 -18.10
C ASN A 141 -8.68 -16.11 -18.57
N PHE A 142 -7.78 -16.65 -17.77
CA PHE A 142 -7.11 -17.93 -18.04
C PHE A 142 -8.13 -19.09 -18.01
N SER A 143 -8.96 -19.16 -16.98
CA SER A 143 -9.98 -20.21 -16.83
C SER A 143 -10.95 -20.22 -18.02
N ASP A 144 -11.45 -19.06 -18.44
CA ASP A 144 -12.44 -18.98 -19.51
C ASP A 144 -11.85 -19.35 -20.89
N LYS A 145 -10.58 -19.01 -21.14
CA LYS A 145 -9.87 -19.45 -22.35
C LYS A 145 -9.67 -20.97 -22.39
N HIS A 146 -9.50 -21.62 -21.26
CA HIS A 146 -9.22 -23.05 -21.18
C HIS A 146 -10.47 -23.94 -20.97
N LYS A 147 -11.61 -23.38 -20.52
CA LYS A 147 -12.91 -24.08 -20.54
C LYS A 147 -13.42 -24.39 -21.96
N LEU A 148 -12.99 -23.63 -22.98
CA LEU A 148 -13.33 -23.89 -24.39
C LEU A 148 -12.62 -25.13 -24.98
N TYR A 149 -11.63 -25.70 -24.29
CA TYR A 149 -10.86 -26.85 -24.79
C TYR A 149 -11.24 -28.19 -24.14
N SER A 150 -12.12 -28.22 -23.13
CA SER A 150 -12.58 -29.48 -22.49
C SER A 150 -13.94 -29.97 -22.99
N ALA A 151 -14.52 -29.33 -24.01
CA ALA A 151 -15.75 -29.76 -24.66
C ALA A 151 -15.45 -30.33 -26.06
N LYS A 152 -14.77 -31.47 -26.11
CA LYS A 152 -14.73 -32.39 -27.25
C LYS A 152 -14.64 -33.82 -26.76
#